data_AF-A0A976CRZ9-F1
#
_entry.id   AF-A0A976CRZ9-F1
#
_cell.length_a   1.000
_cell.length_b   1.000
_cell.length_c   1.000
_cell.angle_alpha   90.00
_cell.angle_beta   90.00
_cell.angle_gamma   90.00
#
_symmetry.space_group_name_H-M   'P 1'
#
loop_
_entity.id
_entity.type
_entity.pdbx_description
1 polymer ?
#
loop_
_entity_poly.entity_id
_entity_poly.type
_entity_poly.pdbx_seq_one_letter_code
_entity_poly.pdbx_strand_id
1 'polypeptide(L)'
;MAAKSTPTESGADKMAEARKRNLDAAISHIQKEFGEAAIMRMGDDRRMDVEVIPTGNLLIDRALGVGGFPRGRIVEIFGPESSGKTTLT
;
A
#
# COMPACT_ATOMS: atom_id res chain seq x y z
N MET A 1 17.19 56.70 -2.33
CA MET A 1 16.48 55.61 -1.64
C MET A 1 15.34 55.14 -2.51
N ALA A 2 15.37 53.90 -3.00
CA ALA A 2 14.20 53.15 -3.48
C ALA A 2 14.64 51.71 -3.72
N ALA A 3 14.51 50.88 -2.69
CA ALA A 3 14.62 49.44 -2.81
C ALA A 3 13.21 48.87 -2.96
N LYS A 4 12.91 48.21 -4.08
CA LYS A 4 11.92 47.12 -4.15
C LYS A 4 11.88 46.48 -5.54
N SER A 5 12.33 45.22 -5.60
CA SER A 5 11.54 44.06 -6.08
C SER A 5 12.49 42.89 -6.41
N THR A 6 12.74 42.03 -5.42
CA THR A 6 13.39 40.73 -5.61
C THR A 6 12.41 39.74 -6.28
N PRO A 7 12.72 39.19 -7.47
CA PRO A 7 11.94 38.14 -8.10
C PRO A 7 12.51 36.78 -7.67
N THR A 8 12.05 36.22 -6.54
CA THR A 8 12.63 34.96 -6.02
C THR A 8 11.60 33.82 -5.84
N GLU A 9 10.31 34.10 -5.97
CA GLU A 9 9.25 33.09 -5.74
C GLU A 9 8.97 32.19 -6.98
N SER A 10 9.08 32.70 -8.22
CA SER A 10 8.65 31.93 -9.42
C SER A 10 9.56 30.75 -9.82
N GLY A 11 10.81 30.73 -9.33
CA GLY A 11 11.77 29.66 -9.66
C GLY A 11 11.50 28.36 -8.92
N ALA A 12 11.11 28.46 -7.64
CA ALA A 12 10.87 27.31 -6.78
C ALA A 12 9.61 26.53 -7.19
N ASP A 13 8.54 27.24 -7.56
CA ASP A 13 7.28 26.62 -8.01
C ASP A 13 7.45 25.85 -9.32
N LYS A 14 8.18 26.42 -10.28
CA LYS A 14 8.48 25.72 -11.56
C LYS A 14 9.30 24.46 -11.34
N MET A 15 10.23 24.48 -10.38
CA MET A 15 11.01 23.29 -10.03
C MET A 15 10.16 22.23 -9.31
N ALA A 16 9.24 22.64 -8.43
CA ALA A 16 8.30 21.72 -7.78
C ALA A 16 7.35 21.06 -8.79
N GLU A 17 6.84 21.84 -9.75
CA GLU A 17 5.96 21.33 -10.81
C GLU A 17 6.69 20.36 -11.75
N ALA A 18 7.93 20.70 -12.15
CA ALA A 18 8.76 19.81 -12.96
C ALA A 18 9.09 18.49 -12.23
N ARG A 19 9.40 18.55 -10.92
CA ARG A 19 9.61 17.35 -10.09
C ARG A 19 8.36 16.48 -10.04
N LYS A 20 7.18 17.08 -9.87
CA LYS A 20 5.91 16.35 -9.83
C LYS A 20 5.64 15.63 -11.15
N ARG A 21 5.80 16.32 -12.29
CA ARG A 21 5.63 15.72 -13.63
C ARG A 21 6.58 14.55 -13.87
N ASN A 22 7.85 14.72 -13.52
CA ASN A 22 8.84 13.65 -13.68
C ASN A 22 8.54 12.44 -12.79
N LEU A 23 8.07 12.68 -11.55
CA LEU A 23 7.65 11.62 -10.64
C LEU A 23 6.47 10.83 -11.19
N ASP A 24 5.43 11.53 -11.66
CA ASP A 24 4.22 10.88 -12.21
C ASP A 24 4.54 10.08 -13.49
N ALA A 25 5.46 10.57 -14.33
CA ALA A 25 5.95 9.85 -15.51
C ALA A 25 6.72 8.57 -15.12
N ALA A 26 7.59 8.64 -14.11
CA ALA A 26 8.34 7.47 -13.63
C ALA A 26 7.42 6.41 -13.01
N ILE A 27 6.43 6.83 -12.21
CA ILE A 27 5.41 5.93 -11.64
C ILE A 27 4.64 5.23 -12.77
N SER A 28 4.21 5.98 -13.79
CA SER A 28 3.49 5.43 -14.95
C SER A 28 4.35 4.42 -15.74
N HIS A 29 5.65 4.69 -15.86
CA HIS A 29 6.58 3.78 -16.53
C HIS A 29 6.69 2.45 -15.79
N ILE A 30 6.88 2.48 -14.46
CA ILE A 30 6.98 1.29 -13.62
C ILE A 30 5.68 0.48 -13.67
N GLN A 31 4.52 1.13 -13.63
CA GLN A 31 3.23 0.45 -13.72
C GLN A 31 3.02 -0.24 -15.07
N LYS A 32 3.49 0.36 -16.17
CA LYS A 32 3.39 -0.22 -17.51
C LYS A 32 4.31 -1.44 -17.69
N GLU A 33 5.52 -1.41 -17.13
CA GLU A 33 6.49 -2.50 -17.28
C GLU A 33 6.24 -3.66 -16.31
N PHE A 34 5.86 -3.37 -15.06
CA PHE A 34 5.81 -4.37 -13.97
C PHE A 34 4.40 -4.60 -13.40
N GLY A 35 3.39 -3.89 -13.89
CA GLY A 35 2.00 -3.98 -13.46
C GLY A 35 1.59 -2.93 -12.43
N GLU A 36 0.28 -2.70 -12.27
CA GLU A 36 -0.26 -1.62 -11.41
C GLU A 36 0.14 -1.75 -9.93
N ALA A 37 0.38 -2.97 -9.44
CA ALA A 37 0.75 -3.23 -8.05
C ALA A 37 2.26 -3.08 -7.77
N ALA A 38 3.10 -2.84 -8.79
CA ALA A 38 4.54 -2.74 -8.64
C ALA A 38 4.98 -1.45 -7.91
N ILE A 39 4.20 -0.38 -8.01
CA ILE A 39 4.42 0.88 -7.30
C ILE A 39 3.09 1.56 -6.98
N MET A 40 2.90 1.93 -5.72
CA MET A 40 1.66 2.49 -5.21
C MET A 40 1.96 3.59 -4.18
N ARG A 41 1.06 4.56 -4.02
CA ARG A 41 1.17 5.52 -2.91
C ARG A 41 0.71 4.84 -1.63
N MET A 42 1.49 4.99 -0.57
CA MET A 42 1.11 4.51 0.76
C MET A 42 -0.16 5.25 1.21
N GLY A 43 -1.28 4.52 1.33
CA GLY A 43 -2.58 5.09 1.67
C GLY A 43 -3.60 5.18 0.53
N ASP A 44 -3.23 4.81 -0.71
CA ASP A 44 -4.24 4.53 -1.74
C ASP A 44 -5.05 3.31 -1.27
N ASP A 45 -6.26 3.57 -0.75
CA ASP A 45 -7.15 2.59 -0.14
C ASP A 45 -7.84 1.71 -1.19
N ARG A 46 -7.03 1.03 -2.00
CA ARG A 46 -7.50 -0.10 -2.81
C ARG A 46 -7.54 -1.29 -1.88
N ARG A 47 -8.70 -1.51 -1.23
CA ARG A 47 -9.06 -2.83 -0.71
C ARG A 47 -9.01 -3.79 -1.88
N MET A 48 -7.89 -4.49 -2.03
CA MET A 48 -7.80 -5.57 -3.00
C MET A 48 -8.82 -6.61 -2.56
N ASP A 49 -9.77 -6.95 -3.42
CA ASP A 49 -10.63 -8.10 -3.19
C ASP A 49 -9.74 -9.35 -3.20
N VAL A 50 -9.49 -9.86 -2.00
CA VAL A 50 -8.72 -11.08 -1.79
C VAL A 50 -9.71 -12.19 -1.49
N GLU A 51 -9.67 -13.25 -2.28
CA GLU A 51 -10.41 -14.46 -1.94
C GLU A 51 -9.90 -15.02 -0.61
N VAL A 52 -10.83 -15.48 0.24
CA VAL A 52 -10.50 -15.98 1.58
C VAL A 52 -11.00 -17.40 1.80
N ILE A 53 -10.30 -18.13 2.66
CA ILE A 53 -10.70 -19.44 3.21
C ILE A 53 -11.08 -19.21 4.68
N PRO A 54 -12.32 -19.50 5.11
CA PRO A 54 -12.72 -19.32 6.51
C PRO A 54 -11.85 -20.15 7.46
N THR A 55 -11.53 -19.62 8.64
CA THR A 55 -10.76 -20.33 9.67
C THR A 55 -11.57 -21.39 10.42
N GLY A 56 -12.89 -21.42 10.21
CA GLY A 56 -13.82 -22.28 10.95
C GLY A 56 -14.20 -21.73 12.32
N ASN A 57 -13.66 -20.57 12.72
CA ASN A 57 -14.02 -19.86 13.93
C ASN A 57 -14.47 -18.43 13.61
N LEU A 58 -15.75 -18.13 13.86
CA LEU A 58 -16.36 -16.84 13.55
C LEU A 58 -15.65 -15.65 14.21
N LEU A 59 -15.12 -15.81 15.41
CA LEU A 59 -14.42 -14.73 16.12
C LEU A 59 -13.07 -14.43 15.45
N ILE A 60 -12.35 -15.47 15.00
CA ILE A 60 -11.07 -15.31 14.30
C ILE A 60 -11.30 -14.68 12.92
N ASP A 61 -12.28 -15.17 12.16
CA ASP A 61 -12.62 -14.62 10.85
C ASP A 61 -12.95 -13.13 10.93
N ARG A 62 -13.71 -12.73 11.96
CA ARG A 62 -14.02 -11.32 12.23
C ARG A 62 -12.78 -10.52 12.66
N ALA A 63 -11.91 -11.09 13.48
CA ALA A 63 -10.70 -10.42 13.95
C ALA A 63 -9.69 -10.18 12.83
N LEU A 64 -9.61 -11.07 11.84
CA LEU A 64 -8.78 -10.90 10.64
C LEU A 64 -9.27 -9.78 9.72
N GLY A 65 -10.51 -9.31 9.88
CA GLY A 65 -11.10 -8.20 9.12
C GLY A 65 -11.49 -8.55 7.68
N VAL A 66 -10.76 -9.49 7.04
CA VAL A 66 -11.05 -9.99 5.70
C VAL A 66 -11.94 -11.24 5.70
N GLY A 67 -12.25 -11.81 6.86
CA GLY A 67 -13.17 -12.95 6.98
C GLY A 67 -12.52 -14.34 6.91
N GLY A 68 -11.19 -14.45 6.90
CA GLY A 68 -10.49 -15.74 6.89
C GLY A 68 -9.02 -15.64 6.44
N PHE A 69 -8.43 -16.79 6.12
CA PHE A 69 -7.09 -16.88 5.55
C PHE A 69 -7.07 -16.38 4.09
N PRO A 70 -6.23 -15.41 3.73
CA PRO A 70 -6.17 -14.89 2.37
C PRO A 70 -5.50 -15.88 1.41
N ARG A 71 -6.15 -16.16 0.28
CA ARG A 71 -5.59 -17.00 -0.78
C ARG A 71 -4.39 -16.31 -1.44
N GLY A 72 -3.45 -17.13 -1.92
CA GLY A 72 -2.23 -16.66 -2.59
C GLY A 72 -1.22 -15.98 -1.66
N ARG A 73 -1.39 -16.08 -0.35
CA ARG A 73 -0.48 -15.52 0.66
C ARG A 73 0.00 -16.60 1.61
N ILE A 74 1.17 -16.38 2.19
CA ILE A 74 1.73 -17.21 3.25
C ILE A 74 1.19 -16.69 4.58
N VAL A 75 0.67 -17.59 5.41
CA VAL A 75 0.16 -17.31 6.75
C VAL A 75 0.99 -18.12 7.75
N GLU A 76 1.43 -17.48 8.82
CA GLU A 76 2.17 -18.13 9.91
C GLU A 76 1.28 -18.18 11.18
N ILE A 77 1.17 -19.37 11.78
CA ILE A 77 0.45 -19.61 13.03
C ILE A 77 1.46 -20.09 14.07
N PHE A 78 1.75 -19.27 15.08
CA PHE A 78 2.72 -19.57 16.12
C PHE A 78 2.07 -19.54 17.52
N GLY A 79 2.72 -20.19 18.48
CA GLY A 79 2.24 -20.24 19.86
C GLY A 79 2.81 -21.41 20.66
N PRO A 80 2.57 -21.45 21.99
CA PRO A 80 3.06 -22.49 22.89
C PRO A 80 2.66 -23.91 22.47
N GLU A 81 3.33 -24.93 23.01
CA GLU A 81 2.90 -26.30 22.85
C GLU A 81 1.44 -26.49 23.31
N SER A 82 0.69 -27.35 22.62
CA SER A 82 -0.74 -27.60 22.88
C SER A 82 -1.68 -26.40 22.71
N SER A 83 -1.24 -25.28 22.12
CA SER A 83 -2.08 -24.09 21.87
C SER A 83 -3.10 -24.26 20.71
N GLY A 84 -3.20 -25.44 20.10
CA GLY A 84 -4.16 -25.70 19.02
C GLY A 84 -3.71 -25.27 17.61
N LYS A 85 -2.42 -24.99 17.36
CA LYS A 85 -1.90 -24.61 16.03
C LYS A 85 -2.32 -25.59 14.92
N THR A 86 -2.10 -26.89 15.16
CA THR A 86 -2.46 -27.96 14.23
C THR A 86 -3.97 -28.20 14.15
N THR A 87 -4.72 -27.83 15.20
CA THR A 87 -6.18 -27.95 15.22
C THR A 87 -6.86 -26.86 14.40
N LEU A 88 -6.22 -25.69 14.27
CA LEU A 88 -6.73 -24.56 13.51
C LEU A 88 -6.52 -24.69 11.99
N THR A 89 -5.54 -25.49 11.56
CA THR A 89 -5.22 -25.76 10.15
C THR A 89 -6.06 -26.92 9.61
#